data_AF-A0A5B9F9P8-F1
#
_entry.id   AF-A0A5B9F9P8-F1
#
_cell.length_a   1.000
_cell.length_b   1.000
_cell.length_c   1.000
_cell.angle_alpha   90.00
_cell.angle_beta   90.00
_cell.angle_gamma   90.00
#
_symmetry.space_group_name_H-M   'P 1'
#
loop_
_entity.id
_entity.type
_entity.pdbx_description
1 polymer ?
#
loop_
_entity_poly.entity_id
_entity_poly.type
_entity_poly.pdbx_seq_one_letter_code
_entity_poly.pdbx_strand_id
1 'polypeptide(L)'
;MATIGTFTSTENGFTGSIRTLALNVKARIARVENPSDKGPQYRIFAGSVELGAAWQKRSAETDRDYLSIKLDDPSFPAPIYATLTEVDGEDGYQLIWSRPNRD
;
A
#
# COMPACT_ATOMS: atom_id res chain seq x y z
N MET A 1 -14.51 -4.41 -3.23
CA MET A 1 -13.34 -3.57 -2.90
C MET A 1 -13.72 -2.59 -1.80
N ALA A 2 -12.77 -2.13 -0.99
CA ALA A 2 -12.97 -1.10 0.03
C ALA A 2 -11.71 -0.23 0.13
N THR A 3 -11.90 1.09 0.18
CA THR A 3 -10.83 2.01 0.53
C THR A 3 -10.51 1.87 2.01
N ILE A 4 -9.27 1.50 2.32
CA ILE A 4 -8.76 1.29 3.67
C ILE A 4 -7.67 2.29 4.02
N GLY A 5 -7.45 3.31 3.21
CA GLY A 5 -6.45 4.34 3.50
C GLY A 5 -6.37 5.41 2.43
N THR A 6 -5.87 6.57 2.83
CA THR A 6 -5.59 7.71 1.97
C THR A 6 -4.15 8.16 2.20
N PHE A 7 -3.47 8.50 1.11
CA PHE A 7 -2.06 8.84 1.11
C PHE A 7 -1.77 10.03 0.20
N THR A 8 -0.71 10.74 0.53
CA THR A 8 -0.13 11.81 -0.30
C THR A 8 1.30 11.44 -0.64
N SER A 9 1.72 11.75 -1.87
CA SER A 9 3.10 11.58 -2.30
C SER A 9 4.03 12.53 -1.53
N THR A 10 5.24 12.05 -1.25
CA THR A 10 6.33 12.82 -0.65
C THR A 10 7.58 12.63 -1.51
N GLU A 11 8.65 13.38 -1.23
CA GLU A 11 9.91 13.25 -1.96
C GLU A 11 10.45 11.81 -2.00
N ASN A 12 10.28 11.05 -0.90
CA ASN A 12 10.86 9.72 -0.71
C ASN A 12 9.83 8.60 -0.53
N GLY A 13 8.58 8.82 -0.98
CA GLY A 13 7.52 7.81 -0.96
C GLY A 13 6.14 8.41 -0.70
N PHE A 14 5.43 7.90 0.32
CA PHE A 14 4.07 8.32 0.63
C PHE A 14 3.84 8.42 2.14
N THR A 15 2.97 9.33 2.55
CA THR A 15 2.49 9.44 3.95
C THR A 15 0.97 9.48 3.97
N GLY A 16 0.37 8.87 4.98
CA GLY A 16 -1.08 8.73 5.02
C GLY A 16 -1.57 7.98 6.24
N SER A 17 -2.72 7.34 6.08
CA SER A 17 -3.32 6.51 7.13
C SER A 17 -3.89 5.22 6.58
N ILE A 18 -3.88 4.18 7.41
CA ILE A 18 -4.56 2.91 7.15
C ILE A 18 -5.64 2.74 8.21
N ARG A 19 -6.87 2.55 7.75
CA ARG A 19 -8.05 2.42 8.59
C ARG A 19 -8.90 1.22 8.15
N THR A 20 -9.09 0.30 9.09
CA THR A 20 -10.06 -0.80 9.05
C THR A 20 -10.86 -0.79 10.36
N LEU A 21 -11.75 -1.75 10.57
CA LEU A 21 -12.45 -1.87 11.85
C LEU A 21 -11.50 -2.15 13.03
N ALA A 22 -10.39 -2.85 12.78
CA ALA A 22 -9.44 -3.28 13.81
C ALA A 22 -8.14 -2.46 13.83
N LEU A 23 -7.90 -1.63 12.82
CA LEU A 23 -6.65 -0.87 12.65
C LEU A 23 -6.96 0.59 12.35
N ASN A 24 -6.30 1.51 13.05
CA ASN A 24 -6.35 2.94 12.74
C ASN A 24 -5.00 3.57 13.03
N VAL A 25 -4.13 3.63 12.02
CA VAL A 25 -2.74 4.07 12.19
C VAL A 25 -2.35 5.08 11.13
N LYS A 26 -1.48 6.03 11.52
CA LYS A 26 -0.69 6.78 10.53
C LYS A 26 0.37 5.85 9.97
N ALA A 27 0.56 5.91 8.66
CA ALA A 27 1.51 5.05 7.96
C ALA A 27 2.39 5.86 7.02
N ARG A 28 3.65 5.42 6.89
CA ARG A 28 4.57 5.89 5.85
C ARG A 28 4.95 4.73 4.95
N ILE A 29 5.02 5.00 3.66
CA ILE A 29 5.51 4.07 2.63
C ILE A 29 6.83 4.67 2.15
N ALA A 30 7.95 4.07 2.54
CA ALA A 30 9.28 4.59 2.22
C ALA A 30 9.95 3.77 1.13
N ARG A 31 10.57 4.44 0.17
CA ARG A 31 11.34 3.80 -0.90
C ARG A 31 12.54 3.06 -0.30
N VAL A 32 12.83 1.88 -0.84
CA VAL A 32 14.07 1.15 -0.57
C VAL A 32 15.16 1.72 -1.47
N GLU A 33 16.33 2.06 -0.93
CA GLU A 33 17.41 2.71 -1.69
C GLU A 33 17.95 1.82 -2.81
N ASN A 34 18.15 0.52 -2.54
CA ASN A 34 18.71 -0.44 -3.50
C ASN A 34 17.85 -1.71 -3.54
N PRO A 35 16.65 -1.66 -4.15
CA PRO A 35 15.78 -2.82 -4.22
C PRO A 35 16.35 -3.83 -5.23
N SER A 36 16.31 -5.12 -4.91
CA SER A 36 16.54 -6.18 -5.90
C SER A 36 15.38 -6.27 -6.89
N ASP A 37 15.60 -6.80 -8.09
CA ASP A 37 14.58 -6.92 -9.14
C ASP A 37 13.28 -7.61 -8.68
N LYS A 38 13.40 -8.65 -7.85
CA LYS A 38 12.26 -9.40 -7.30
C LYS A 38 11.82 -8.91 -5.91
N GLY A 39 12.56 -7.99 -5.33
CA GLY A 39 12.32 -7.46 -3.99
C GLY A 39 11.28 -6.35 -3.99
N PRO A 40 10.84 -5.92 -2.80
CA PRO A 40 9.96 -4.77 -2.68
C PRO A 40 10.72 -3.47 -2.97
N GLN A 41 10.06 -2.55 -3.70
CA GLN A 41 10.57 -1.19 -3.92
C GLN A 41 10.25 -0.26 -2.75
N TYR A 42 9.29 -0.63 -1.89
CA TYR A 42 8.90 0.14 -0.73
C TYR A 42 8.66 -0.72 0.51
N ARG A 43 8.85 -0.12 1.68
CA ARG A 43 8.51 -0.67 2.99
C ARG A 43 7.44 0.20 3.66
N ILE A 44 6.44 -0.41 4.29
CA ILE A 44 5.36 0.28 4.99
C ILE A 44 5.63 0.23 6.49
N PHE A 45 5.51 1.39 7.14
CA PHE A 45 5.71 1.52 8.59
C PHE A 45 4.57 2.28 9.26
N ALA A 46 4.29 1.91 10.51
CA ALA A 46 3.47 2.65 11.45
C ALA A 46 4.37 3.02 12.64
N GLY A 47 4.73 4.30 12.74
CA GLY A 47 5.81 4.73 13.63
C GLY A 47 7.12 4.05 13.28
N SER A 48 7.71 3.33 14.25
CA SER A 48 8.95 2.57 14.11
C SER A 48 8.75 1.11 13.70
N VAL A 49 7.51 0.63 13.60
CA VAL A 49 7.19 -0.77 13.29
C VAL A 49 6.99 -0.92 11.79
N GLU A 50 7.69 -1.87 11.16
CA GLU A 50 7.43 -2.29 9.78
C GLU A 50 6.21 -3.23 9.76
N LEU A 51 5.22 -2.94 8.92
CA LEU A 51 3.97 -3.72 8.83
C LEU A 51 3.70 -4.26 7.43
N GLY A 52 4.60 -4.04 6.47
CA GLY A 52 4.41 -4.52 5.11
C GLY A 52 5.43 -4.04 4.10
N ALA A 53 5.21 -4.44 2.86
CA ALA A 53 6.03 -4.08 1.72
C ALA A 53 5.18 -3.77 0.47
N ALA A 54 5.75 -3.03 -0.48
CA ALA A 54 5.12 -2.72 -1.75
C ALA A 54 6.01 -2.99 -2.95
N TRP A 55 5.37 -3.36 -4.05
CA TRP A 55 5.99 -3.55 -5.36
C TRP A 55 5.37 -2.58 -6.36
N GLN A 56 6.22 -1.88 -7.10
CA GLN A 56 5.76 -1.02 -8.18
C GLN A 56 5.33 -1.90 -9.36
N LYS A 57 4.13 -1.65 -9.88
CA LYS A 57 3.56 -2.37 -11.03
C LYS A 57 2.91 -1.37 -11.98
N ARG A 58 2.76 -1.78 -13.23
CA ARG A 58 2.02 -1.07 -14.26
C ARG A 58 0.82 -1.91 -14.68
N SER A 59 -0.36 -1.31 -14.74
CA SER A 59 -1.57 -2.00 -15.19
C SER A 59 -1.55 -2.15 -16.71
N ALA A 60 -1.76 -3.36 -17.21
CA ALA A 60 -1.80 -3.60 -18.66
C ALA A 60 -3.07 -3.03 -19.33
N GLU A 61 -4.16 -2.84 -18.56
CA GLU A 61 -5.45 -2.37 -19.08
C GLU A 61 -5.53 -0.84 -19.11
N THR A 62 -4.97 -0.18 -18.09
CA THR A 62 -5.07 1.28 -17.93
C THR A 62 -3.76 2.01 -18.23
N ASP A 63 -2.66 1.27 -18.40
CA ASP A 63 -1.29 1.79 -18.56
C ASP A 63 -0.83 2.70 -17.39
N ARG A 64 -1.50 2.63 -16.24
CA ARG A 64 -1.20 3.42 -15.05
C ARG A 64 -0.29 2.66 -14.09
N ASP A 65 0.63 3.39 -13.47
CA ASP A 65 1.46 2.89 -12.38
C ASP A 65 0.65 2.78 -11.08
N TYR A 66 0.91 1.74 -10.30
CA TYR A 66 0.32 1.52 -8.98
C TYR A 66 1.30 0.76 -8.08
N LEU A 67 1.06 0.80 -6.77
CA LEU A 67 1.78 -0.07 -5.83
C LEU A 67 0.91 -1.26 -5.44
N SER A 68 1.42 -2.46 -5.68
CA SER A 68 0.91 -3.70 -5.12
C SER A 68 1.41 -3.81 -3.68
N ILE A 69 0.52 -3.70 -2.70
CA ILE A 69 0.83 -3.64 -1.27
C ILE A 69 0.52 -5.00 -0.63
N LYS A 70 1.43 -5.48 0.23
CA LYS A 70 1.20 -6.58 1.17
C LYS A 70 1.44 -6.06 2.58
N LEU A 71 0.40 -6.07 3.41
CA LEU A 71 0.48 -5.79 4.84
C LEU A 71 0.50 -7.14 5.58
N ASP A 72 1.52 -7.38 6.38
CA ASP A 72 1.81 -8.71 6.96
C ASP A 72 2.49 -8.56 8.32
N ASP A 73 1.75 -7.99 9.26
CA ASP A 73 2.16 -7.84 10.66
C ASP A 73 1.66 -9.03 11.50
N PRO A 74 2.38 -9.47 12.55
CA PRO A 74 1.96 -10.58 13.41
C PRO A 74 0.59 -10.42 14.09
N SER A 75 0.06 -9.19 14.20
CA SER A 75 -1.29 -8.94 14.72
C SER A 75 -2.39 -9.29 13.70
N PHE A 76 -2.05 -9.52 12.44
CA PHE A 76 -3.01 -9.92 11.41
C PHE A 76 -3.16 -11.43 11.36
N PRO A 77 -4.39 -11.97 11.25
CA PRO A 77 -4.59 -13.42 11.13
C PRO A 77 -4.08 -13.98 9.79
N ALA A 78 -3.91 -13.11 8.78
CA ALA A 78 -3.34 -13.43 7.48
C ALA A 78 -2.88 -12.13 6.78
N PRO A 79 -2.00 -12.22 5.77
CA PRO A 79 -1.61 -11.06 4.99
C PRO A 79 -2.79 -10.35 4.31
N ILE A 80 -2.77 -9.03 4.31
CA ILE A 80 -3.75 -8.18 3.62
C ILE A 80 -3.11 -7.63 2.34
N TYR A 81 -3.72 -7.91 1.20
CA TYR A 81 -3.29 -7.40 -0.09
C TYR A 81 -4.14 -6.21 -0.52
N ALA A 82 -3.49 -5.13 -0.91
CA ALA A 82 -4.13 -3.90 -1.34
C ALA A 82 -3.39 -3.27 -2.52
N THR A 83 -4.04 -2.31 -3.17
CA THR A 83 -3.46 -1.51 -4.25
C THR A 83 -3.46 -0.05 -3.84
N LEU A 84 -2.30 0.61 -3.92
CA LEU A 84 -2.22 2.06 -3.83
C LEU A 84 -2.21 2.64 -5.24
N THR A 85 -3.18 3.49 -5.55
CA THR A 85 -3.30 4.12 -6.87
C THR A 85 -4.00 5.48 -6.77
N GLU A 86 -3.81 6.33 -7.77
CA GLU A 86 -4.57 7.56 -7.92
C GLU A 86 -5.99 7.23 -8.38
N VAL A 87 -6.97 7.94 -7.82
CA VAL A 87 -8.38 7.80 -8.21
C VAL A 87 -8.82 9.11 -8.85
N ASP A 88 -9.38 9.01 -10.07
CA ASP A 88 -9.81 10.18 -10.82
C ASP A 88 -10.84 11.00 -10.02
N GLY A 89 -10.57 12.28 -9.85
CA GLY A 89 -11.43 13.21 -9.10
C GLY A 89 -11.20 13.24 -7.59
N GLU A 90 -10.23 12.48 -7.06
CA GLU A 90 -9.79 12.59 -5.67
C GLU A 90 -8.35 13.12 -5.59
N ASP A 91 -8.07 14.01 -4.63
CA ASP A 91 -6.71 14.44 -4.34
C ASP A 91 -5.92 13.33 -3.63
N GLY A 92 -4.81 12.93 -4.22
CA GLY A 92 -3.88 11.95 -3.66
C GLY A 92 -4.16 10.50 -4.06
N TYR A 93 -3.74 9.57 -3.21
CA TYR A 93 -3.72 8.14 -3.49
C TYR A 93 -4.65 7.39 -2.53
N GLN A 94 -5.39 6.43 -3.07
CA GLN A 94 -6.28 5.56 -2.32
C GLN A 94 -5.63 4.19 -2.13
N LEU A 95 -5.64 3.68 -0.90
CA LEU A 95 -5.25 2.31 -0.58
C LEU A 95 -6.50 1.44 -0.63
N ILE A 96 -6.66 0.69 -1.71
CA ILE A 96 -7.86 -0.08 -2.01
C ILE A 96 -7.57 -1.54 -1.71
N TRP A 97 -8.30 -2.09 -0.74
CA TRP A 97 -8.31 -3.52 -0.47
C TRP A 97 -9.41 -4.21 -1.28
N SER A 98 -9.10 -5.37 -1.84
CA SER A 98 -10.07 -6.25 -2.47
C SER A 98 -10.01 -7.62 -1.82
N ARG A 99 -11.18 -8.19 -1.52
CA ARG A 99 -11.27 -9.56 -1.04
C ARG A 99 -10.76 -10.48 -2.16
N PRO A 100 -9.78 -11.37 -1.91
CA PRO A 100 -9.41 -12.39 -2.88
C PRO A 100 -10.65 -13.20 -3.23
N ASN A 101 -10.96 -13.32 -4.53
CA ASN A 101 -12.01 -14.25 -4.94
C ASN A 101 -11.51 -15.66 -4.61
N ARG A 102 -12.25 -16.37 -3.76
CA ARG A 102 -12.05 -17.80 -3.52
C ARG A 102 -12.92 -18.52 -4.53
N ASP A 103 -12.55 -18.45 -5.80
CA ASP A 103 -13.09 -19.32 -6.84
C ASP A 103 -11.92 -20.10 -7.45
#